data_AF-A0A7W4Z7T8-F1
#
_entry.id   AF-A0A7W4Z7T8-F1
#
_cell.length_a   1.000
_cell.length_b   1.000
_cell.length_c   1.000
_cell.angle_alpha   90.00
_cell.angle_beta   90.00
_cell.angle_gamma   90.00
#
_symmetry.space_group_name_H-M   'P 1'
#
loop_
_entity.id
_entity.type
_entity.pdbx_description
1 polymer ?
#
loop_
_entity_poly.entity_id
_entity_poly.type
_entity_poly.pdbx_seq_one_letter_code
_entity_poly.pdbx_strand_id
1 'polypeptide(L)'
;MFRNSELSQSGDRAPDKYADIAEEAKLRGEVIDCDPPRQLTLSWGSPAGEASEVRFDLEPRGDKVLLVVTHSRLQSRDETLSVSAGWHTHLDILGAKLRGETPPSFWSEHTRLEAEYLQRLAQ
;
A
#
# COMPACT_ATOMS: atom_id res chain seq x y z
N MET A 1 -2.91 10.85 -3.20
CA MET A 1 -4.07 10.97 -2.29
C MET A 1 -4.62 9.56 -2.09
N PHE A 2 -4.84 9.15 -0.85
CA PHE A 2 -5.44 7.88 -0.47
C PHE A 2 -6.72 8.15 0.30
N ARG A 3 -7.82 7.48 -0.07
CA ARG A 3 -9.12 7.59 0.59
C ARG A 3 -9.57 6.20 1.03
N ASN A 4 -8.98 5.74 2.12
CA ASN A 4 -9.14 4.36 2.57
C ASN A 4 -10.56 4.06 3.06
N SER A 5 -11.26 5.07 3.60
CA SER A 5 -12.70 4.97 3.90
C SER A 5 -13.56 4.65 2.66
N GLU A 6 -13.19 5.10 1.46
CA GLU A 6 -13.93 4.77 0.21
C GLU A 6 -13.71 3.31 -0.26
N LEU A 7 -12.70 2.64 0.31
CA LEU A 7 -12.41 1.22 0.08
C LEU A 7 -12.97 0.32 1.21
N SER A 8 -13.69 0.90 2.16
CA SER A 8 -14.23 0.22 3.34
C SER A 8 -15.74 0.04 3.23
N GLN A 9 -16.25 -1.08 3.74
CA GLN A 9 -17.68 -1.34 3.86
C GLN A 9 -18.30 -0.45 4.94
N SER A 10 -19.62 -0.28 4.89
CA SER A 10 -20.34 0.53 5.87
C SER A 10 -20.10 0.01 7.29
N GLY A 11 -19.66 0.89 8.18
CA GLY A 11 -19.34 0.56 9.58
C GLY A 11 -17.90 0.11 9.83
N ASP A 12 -17.11 -0.16 8.79
CA ASP A 12 -15.69 -0.45 8.92
C ASP A 12 -14.89 0.85 9.05
N ARG A 13 -14.41 1.12 10.26
CA ARG A 13 -13.75 2.38 10.63
C ARG A 13 -12.27 2.17 10.84
N ALA A 14 -11.49 3.21 10.55
CA ALA A 14 -10.08 3.23 10.86
C ALA A 14 -9.86 3.01 12.37
N PRO A 15 -8.84 2.23 12.77
CA PRO A 15 -8.35 2.21 14.15
C PRO A 15 -7.94 3.62 14.61
N ASP A 16 -8.05 3.90 15.92
CA ASP A 16 -7.80 5.23 16.49
C ASP A 16 -6.45 5.84 16.07
N LYS A 17 -5.40 5.03 15.98
CA LYS A 17 -4.06 5.47 15.54
C LYS A 17 -3.99 5.96 14.09
N TYR A 18 -5.00 5.68 13.27
CA TYR A 18 -5.12 6.12 11.89
C TYR A 18 -6.28 7.10 11.68
N ALA A 19 -6.94 7.57 12.75
CA ALA A 19 -8.08 8.47 12.66
C ALA A 19 -7.77 9.74 11.84
N ASP A 20 -6.57 10.28 11.98
CA ASP A 20 -6.12 11.50 11.28
C ASP A 20 -5.96 11.34 9.77
N ILE A 21 -5.79 10.10 9.28
CA ILE A 21 -5.62 9.79 7.86
C ILE A 21 -6.75 8.91 7.32
N ALA A 22 -7.80 8.70 8.11
CA ALA A 22 -8.87 7.75 7.82
C ALA A 22 -9.62 8.14 6.53
N GLU A 23 -10.05 9.41 6.49
CA GLU A 23 -10.81 9.98 5.38
C GLU A 23 -9.93 10.31 4.18
N GLU A 24 -8.78 10.96 4.42
CA GLU A 24 -7.87 11.37 3.36
C GLU A 24 -6.41 11.41 3.84
N ALA A 25 -5.57 10.57 3.24
CA ALA A 25 -4.12 10.66 3.38
C ALA A 25 -3.52 11.35 2.14
N LYS A 26 -2.89 12.52 2.34
CA LYS A 26 -2.17 13.23 1.28
C LYS A 26 -0.69 12.90 1.36
N LEU A 27 -0.23 12.06 0.44
CA LEU A 27 1.17 11.94 0.12
C LEU A 27 1.52 12.79 -1.11
N ARG A 28 2.64 13.51 -1.00
CA ARG A 28 3.38 14.03 -2.16
C ARG A 28 4.53 13.07 -2.44
N GLY A 29 4.87 12.96 -3.71
CA GLY A 29 5.94 12.13 -4.22
C GLY A 29 6.31 12.61 -5.62
N GLU A 30 7.52 12.33 -6.04
CA GLU A 30 8.07 12.66 -7.35
C GLU A 30 8.28 11.38 -8.14
N VAL A 31 8.13 11.45 -9.47
CA VAL A 31 8.47 10.34 -10.34
C VAL A 31 9.99 10.27 -10.44
N ILE A 32 10.56 9.17 -9.96
CA ILE A 32 12.02 8.92 -10.00
C ILE A 32 12.39 8.26 -11.33
N ASP A 33 11.60 7.27 -11.76
CA ASP A 33 11.82 6.54 -13.01
C ASP A 33 10.49 6.07 -13.61
N CYS A 34 10.42 5.97 -14.93
CA CYS A 34 9.22 5.57 -15.67
C CYS A 34 9.62 4.95 -17.02
N ASP A 35 9.42 3.63 -17.15
CA ASP A 35 9.60 2.86 -18.40
C ASP A 35 8.27 2.17 -18.76
N PRO A 36 7.35 2.83 -19.47
CA PRO A 36 6.06 2.25 -19.79
C PRO A 36 6.18 1.08 -20.79
N PRO A 37 5.45 -0.04 -20.61
CA PRO A 37 4.50 -0.35 -19.52
C PRO A 37 5.14 -1.19 -18.40
N ARG A 38 6.46 -1.22 -18.27
CA ARG A 38 7.21 -2.20 -17.47
C ARG A 38 7.51 -1.75 -16.05
N GLN A 39 7.75 -0.45 -15.83
CA GLN A 39 8.25 0.02 -14.55
C GLN A 39 7.81 1.45 -14.23
N LEU A 40 7.52 1.70 -12.95
CA LEU A 40 7.32 3.03 -12.37
C LEU A 40 7.95 3.08 -10.97
N THR A 41 8.75 4.11 -10.69
CA THR A 41 9.32 4.37 -9.37
C THR A 41 8.93 5.77 -8.91
N LEU A 42 8.42 5.87 -7.68
CA LEU A 42 7.98 7.11 -7.05
C LEU A 42 8.70 7.30 -5.71
N SER A 43 9.01 8.54 -5.35
CA SER A 43 9.33 8.86 -3.96
C SER A 43 8.08 8.82 -3.08
N TRP A 44 8.27 8.52 -1.80
CA TRP A 44 7.23 8.34 -0.81
C TRP A 44 7.56 9.17 0.43
N GLY A 45 6.76 10.22 0.70
CA GLY A 45 6.97 11.13 1.82
C GLY A 45 7.42 12.54 1.39
N SER A 46 7.86 13.34 2.36
CA SER A 46 8.15 14.76 2.12
C SER A 46 9.49 14.98 1.39
N PRO A 47 9.58 15.90 0.42
CA PRO A 47 10.84 16.27 -0.23
C PRO A 47 11.86 16.94 0.71
N ALA A 48 11.48 17.28 1.95
CA ALA A 48 12.35 17.93 2.93
C ALA A 48 13.17 16.96 3.81
N GLY A 49 13.10 15.65 3.57
CA GLY A 49 13.85 14.61 4.30
C GLY A 49 14.29 13.46 3.40
N GLU A 50 14.88 12.40 3.98
CA GLU A 50 15.17 11.15 3.25
C GLU A 50 13.86 10.41 2.94
N ALA A 51 13.27 10.69 1.78
CA ALA A 51 12.07 10.00 1.33
C ALA A 51 12.33 8.51 1.10
N SER A 52 11.35 7.67 1.46
CA SER A 52 11.30 6.28 1.03
C SER A 52 10.91 6.22 -0.46
N GLU A 53 11.04 5.05 -1.09
CA GLU A 53 10.78 4.89 -2.52
C GLU A 53 9.91 3.66 -2.75
N VAL A 54 8.88 3.80 -3.59
CA VAL A 54 8.06 2.67 -4.05
C VAL A 54 8.26 2.44 -5.54
N ARG A 55 8.57 1.19 -5.89
CA ARG A 55 8.75 0.72 -7.26
C ARG A 55 7.69 -0.32 -7.60
N PHE A 56 7.12 -0.18 -8.79
CA PHE A 56 6.18 -1.11 -9.40
C PHE A 56 6.84 -1.72 -10.63
N ASP A 57 7.03 -3.04 -10.63
CA ASP A 57 7.53 -3.81 -11.76
C ASP A 57 6.43 -4.69 -12.33
N LEU A 58 6.26 -4.65 -13.65
CA LEU A 58 5.29 -5.45 -14.38
C LEU A 58 6.01 -6.41 -15.32
N GLU A 59 5.85 -7.70 -15.08
CA GLU A 59 6.44 -8.75 -15.90
C GLU A 59 5.36 -9.67 -16.50
N PRO A 60 5.28 -9.81 -17.83
CA PRO A 60 4.37 -10.77 -18.46
C PRO A 60 4.62 -12.20 -17.99
N ARG A 61 3.54 -12.92 -17.68
CA ARG A 61 3.52 -14.32 -17.28
C ARG A 61 2.39 -15.03 -18.01
N GLY A 62 2.65 -15.43 -19.26
CA GLY A 62 1.64 -16.01 -20.14
C GLY A 62 0.55 -15.00 -20.48
N ASP A 63 -0.69 -15.31 -20.12
CA ASP A 63 -1.87 -14.46 -20.25
C ASP A 63 -2.08 -13.50 -19.06
N LYS A 64 -1.16 -13.52 -18.08
CA LYS A 64 -1.21 -12.71 -16.86
C LYS A 64 0.02 -11.81 -16.74
N VAL A 65 -0.01 -10.95 -15.73
CA VAL A 65 1.12 -10.07 -15.35
C VAL A 65 1.47 -10.33 -13.89
N LEU A 66 2.76 -10.52 -13.62
CA LEU A 66 3.32 -10.45 -12.27
C LEU A 66 3.58 -8.97 -11.96
N LEU A 67 2.85 -8.44 -10.98
CA LEU A 67 3.13 -7.15 -10.38
C LEU A 67 3.98 -7.36 -9.12
N VAL A 68 5.18 -6.78 -9.10
CA VAL A 68 6.03 -6.72 -7.90
C VAL A 68 6.02 -5.28 -7.40
N VAL A 69 5.65 -5.09 -6.13
CA VAL A 69 5.72 -3.80 -5.45
C VAL A 69 6.84 -3.87 -4.42
N THR A 70 7.86 -3.03 -4.59
CA THR A 70 8.98 -2.93 -3.65
C THR A 70 8.98 -1.55 -3.02
N HIS A 71 8.85 -1.50 -1.69
CA HIS A 71 9.01 -0.27 -0.91
C HIS A 71 10.35 -0.33 -0.19
N SER A 72 11.25 0.60 -0.49
CA SER A 72 12.63 0.63 0.04
C SER A 72 12.94 1.96 0.73
N ARG A 73 14.11 2.01 1.41
CA ARG A 73 14.59 3.17 2.17
C ARG A 73 13.67 3.60 3.32
N LEU A 74 13.04 2.60 3.95
CA LEU A 74 12.19 2.78 5.13
C LEU A 74 13.05 3.11 6.34
N GLN A 75 12.68 4.17 7.07
CA GLN A 75 13.52 4.79 8.10
C GLN A 75 13.19 4.29 9.51
N SER A 76 12.02 3.67 9.70
CA SER A 76 11.60 3.15 11.00
C SER A 76 10.82 1.84 10.91
N ARG A 77 10.81 1.09 12.02
CA ARG A 77 10.01 -0.13 12.15
C ARG A 77 8.52 0.15 12.03
N ASP A 78 8.05 1.28 12.57
CA ASP A 78 6.65 1.68 12.50
C ASP A 78 6.24 2.03 11.07
N GLU A 79 7.10 2.74 10.33
CA GLU A 79 6.90 2.98 8.89
C GLU A 79 6.85 1.65 8.12
N THR A 80 7.81 0.75 8.39
CA THR A 80 7.87 -0.57 7.75
C THR A 80 6.58 -1.37 7.98
N LEU A 81 6.10 -1.41 9.22
CA LEU A 81 4.86 -2.08 9.59
C LEU A 81 3.66 -1.46 8.85
N SER A 82 3.54 -0.13 8.90
CA SER A 82 2.42 0.59 8.31
C SER A 82 2.35 0.41 6.79
N VAL A 83 3.47 0.52 6.07
CA VAL A 83 3.48 0.37 4.61
C VAL A 83 3.28 -1.08 4.18
N SER A 84 3.74 -2.04 4.99
CA SER A 84 3.55 -3.48 4.70
C SER A 84 2.07 -3.85 4.72
N ALA A 85 1.35 -3.49 5.78
CA ALA A 85 -0.09 -3.75 5.89
C ALA A 85 -0.89 -2.96 4.83
N GLY A 86 -0.55 -1.68 4.63
CA GLY A 86 -1.20 -0.81 3.63
C GLY A 86 -1.08 -1.35 2.21
N TRP A 87 0.14 -1.66 1.75
CA TRP A 87 0.34 -2.18 0.39
C TRP A 87 -0.32 -3.52 0.17
N HIS A 88 -0.22 -4.43 1.13
CA HIS A 88 -0.85 -5.75 1.03
C HIS A 88 -2.36 -5.62 0.90
N THR A 89 -3.00 -4.78 1.73
CA THR A 89 -4.45 -4.51 1.65
C THR A 89 -4.85 -3.96 0.28
N HIS A 90 -4.10 -2.99 -0.25
CA HIS A 90 -4.36 -2.44 -1.59
C HIS A 90 -4.20 -3.49 -2.70
N LEU A 91 -3.22 -4.39 -2.59
CA LEU A 91 -2.99 -5.45 -3.56
C LEU A 91 -4.08 -6.53 -3.51
N ASP A 92 -4.62 -6.87 -2.34
CA ASP A 92 -5.76 -7.77 -2.22
C ASP A 92 -7.02 -7.19 -2.87
N ILE A 93 -7.28 -5.90 -2.63
CA ILE A 93 -8.39 -5.16 -3.25
C ILE A 93 -8.21 -5.10 -4.77
N LEU A 94 -7.01 -4.77 -5.25
CA LEU A 94 -6.69 -4.73 -6.68
C LEU A 94 -6.91 -6.10 -7.32
N GLY A 95 -6.40 -7.16 -6.69
CA GLY A 95 -6.54 -8.53 -7.16
C GLY A 95 -8.00 -8.96 -7.27
N ALA A 96 -8.82 -8.70 -6.25
CA ALA A 96 -10.25 -9.01 -6.26
C ALA A 96 -10.98 -8.25 -7.38
N LYS A 97 -10.72 -6.94 -7.54
CA LYS A 97 -11.32 -6.12 -8.61
C LYS A 97 -10.95 -6.64 -10.01
N LEU A 98 -9.69 -7.02 -10.23
CA LEU A 98 -9.23 -7.57 -11.52
C LEU A 98 -9.86 -8.93 -11.85
N ARG A 99 -10.24 -9.72 -10.82
CA ARG A 99 -10.94 -11.00 -10.97
C ARG A 99 -12.46 -10.88 -11.01
N GLY A 100 -13.02 -9.69 -10.78
CA GLY A 100 -14.47 -9.49 -10.68
C GLY A 100 -15.07 -10.02 -9.37
N GLU A 101 -14.26 -10.17 -8.33
CA GLU A 101 -14.67 -10.61 -7.00
C GLU A 101 -15.04 -9.42 -6.11
N THR A 102 -15.77 -9.68 -5.01
CA THR A 102 -15.99 -8.67 -3.97
C THR A 102 -14.69 -8.42 -3.21
N PRO A 103 -14.14 -7.19 -3.19
CA PRO A 103 -12.91 -6.89 -2.47
C PRO A 103 -13.14 -6.95 -0.95
N PRO A 104 -12.08 -7.24 -0.17
CA PRO A 104 -12.15 -7.11 1.28
C PRO A 104 -12.38 -5.64 1.68
N SER A 105 -12.92 -5.45 2.89
CA SER A 105 -13.07 -4.12 3.47
C SER A 105 -11.72 -3.62 3.98
N PHE A 106 -11.31 -2.41 3.56
CA PHE A 106 -9.94 -1.94 3.78
C PHE A 106 -9.51 -1.94 5.25
N TRP A 107 -10.24 -1.31 6.17
CA TRP A 107 -9.77 -1.15 7.55
C TRP A 107 -9.73 -2.48 8.31
N SER A 108 -10.76 -3.31 8.14
CA SER A 108 -10.79 -4.66 8.70
C SER A 108 -9.61 -5.52 8.22
N GLU A 109 -9.33 -5.50 6.91
CA GLU A 109 -8.23 -6.28 6.34
C GLU A 109 -6.86 -5.71 6.71
N HIS A 110 -6.72 -4.39 6.68
CA HIS A 110 -5.52 -3.68 7.13
C HIS A 110 -5.19 -4.04 8.59
N THR A 111 -6.16 -3.97 9.50
CA THR A 111 -5.95 -4.31 10.92
C THR A 111 -5.52 -5.76 11.10
N ARG A 112 -6.12 -6.69 10.36
CA ARG A 112 -5.73 -8.11 10.37
C ARG A 112 -4.27 -8.29 9.89
N LEU A 113 -3.93 -7.70 8.75
CA LEU A 113 -2.61 -7.78 8.14
C LEU A 113 -1.53 -7.10 8.98
N GLU A 114 -1.84 -5.98 9.61
CA GLU A 114 -0.91 -5.30 10.49
C GLU A 114 -0.52 -6.15 11.70
N ALA A 115 -1.48 -6.85 12.32
CA ALA A 115 -1.18 -7.80 13.39
C ALA A 115 -0.27 -8.96 12.90
N GLU A 116 -0.49 -9.44 11.68
CA GLU A 116 0.33 -10.48 11.04
C GLU A 116 1.76 -10.00 10.76
N TYR A 117 1.93 -8.80 10.19
CA TYR A 117 3.24 -8.21 9.94
C TYR A 117 3.98 -7.87 11.23
N LEU A 118 3.29 -7.44 12.28
CA LEU A 118 3.90 -7.20 13.59
C LEU A 118 4.58 -8.45 14.15
N GLN A 119 3.98 -9.62 13.97
CA GLN A 119 4.56 -10.91 14.38
C GLN A 119 5.75 -11.33 13.50
N ARG A 120 5.70 -11.03 12.20
CA ARG A 120 6.78 -11.36 11.25
C ARG A 120 8.01 -10.46 11.41
N LEU A 121 7.80 -9.17 11.64
CA LEU A 121 8.86 -8.17 11.85
C LEU A 121 9.43 -8.17 13.28
N ALA A 122 8.98 -9.08 14.14
CA ALA A 122 9.55 -9.32 15.46
C ALA A 122 10.58 -10.48 15.47
N GLN A 123 10.70 -11.22 14.36
CA GLN A 123 11.66 -12.30 14.14
C GLN A 123 12.88 -11.76 13.40
#